data_AF-A0A951C360-F1
#
_entry.id   AF-A0A951C360-F1
#
_cell.length_a   1.000
_cell.length_b   1.000
_cell.length_c   1.000
_cell.angle_alpha   90.00
_cell.angle_beta   90.00
_cell.angle_gamma   90.00
#
_symmetry.space_group_name_H-M   'P 1'
#
loop_
_entity.id
_entity.type
_entity.pdbx_description
1 polymer ?
#
loop_
_entity_poly.entity_id
_entity_poly.type
_entity_poly.pdbx_seq_one_letter_code
_entity_poly.pdbx_strand_id
1 'polypeptide(L)' 'MKRSGVADLPLHGGQVPAWLTARMTRLATAITESIVHHYGVSEFLSRISDPFWFQALGCVMGMDWHS' A
#
# COMPACT_ATOMS: atom_id res chain seq x y z
N MET A 1 6.31 -1.49 18.81
CA MET A 1 6.90 -2.26 17.69
C MET A 1 8.38 -1.90 17.58
N LYS A 2 9.26 -2.87 17.30
CA LYS A 2 10.63 -2.58 16.85
C LYS A 2 10.58 -2.05 15.42
N ARG A 3 11.49 -1.15 15.04
CA ARG A 3 11.60 -0.62 13.67
C ARG A 3 11.90 -1.78 12.71
N SER A 4 11.01 -2.01 11.74
CA SER A 4 11.06 -3.11 10.76
C SER A 4 11.99 -2.82 9.59
N GLY A 5 12.12 -1.55 9.19
CA GLY A 5 12.97 -1.13 8.09
C GLY A 5 12.93 0.38 7.84
N VAL A 6 13.70 0.81 6.85
CA VAL A 6 13.71 2.18 6.30
C VAL A 6 13.81 2.07 4.79
N ALA A 7 13.03 2.86 4.07
CA ALA A 7 13.15 3.04 2.63
C ALA A 7 13.08 4.53 2.32
N ASP A 8 13.95 4.98 1.42
CA ASP A 8 13.92 6.33 0.86
C ASP A 8 13.22 6.25 -0.50
N LEU A 9 12.12 6.99 -0.65
CA LEU A 9 11.31 6.98 -1.87
C LEU A 9 11.23 8.40 -2.45
N PRO A 10 11.50 8.60 -3.76
CA PRO A 10 11.29 9.89 -4.40
C PRO A 10 9.81 10.29 -4.37
N LEU A 11 9.56 11.59 -4.15
CA LEU A 11 8.19 12.12 -4.19
C LEU A 11 7.83 12.54 -5.61
N HIS A 12 6.77 11.95 -6.16
CA HIS A 12 6.20 12.37 -7.43
C HIS A 12 5.23 13.54 -7.23
N GLY A 13 5.39 14.59 -8.04
CA GLY A 13 4.46 15.71 -8.09
C GLY A 13 3.25 15.41 -8.99
N GLY A 14 2.19 16.22 -8.86
CA GLY A 14 0.96 16.10 -9.65
C GLY A 14 -0.21 15.47 -8.88
N GLN A 15 -1.35 15.34 -9.54
CA GLN A 15 -2.55 14.72 -8.97
C GLN A 15 -2.92 13.46 -9.74
N VAL A 16 -3.28 12.43 -8.99
CA VAL A 16 -3.87 11.22 -9.55
C VAL A 16 -5.27 11.55 -10.09
N PRO A 17 -5.60 11.18 -11.34
CA PRO A 17 -6.95 11.39 -11.86
C PRO A 17 -8.01 10.71 -10.98
N ALA A 18 -9.11 11.42 -10.68
CA ALA A 18 -10.13 10.94 -9.75
C ALA A 18 -10.71 9.55 -10.12
N TRP A 19 -10.83 9.25 -11.41
CA TRP A 19 -11.30 7.94 -11.88
C TRP A 19 -10.33 6.81 -11.51
N LEU A 20 -9.02 7.07 -11.49
CA LEU A 20 -8.00 6.09 -11.15
C LEU A 20 -8.00 5.88 -9.64
N THR A 21 -7.99 6.97 -8.86
CA THR A 21 -8.08 6.90 -7.40
C THR A 21 -9.30 6.08 -6.96
N ALA A 22 -10.48 6.36 -7.53
CA ALA A 22 -11.70 5.61 -7.19
C ALA A 22 -11.58 4.10 -7.46
N ARG A 23 -10.93 3.69 -8.57
CA ARG A 23 -10.69 2.28 -8.88
C ARG A 23 -9.69 1.65 -7.93
N MET A 24 -8.59 2.34 -7.63
CA MET A 24 -7.52 1.83 -6.78
C MET A 24 -7.95 1.75 -5.32
N THR A 25 -8.76 2.69 -4.82
CA THR A 25 -9.39 2.58 -3.50
C THR A 25 -10.22 1.31 -3.38
N ARG A 26 -11.06 0.99 -4.38
CA ARG A 26 -11.87 -0.24 -4.36
C ARG A 26 -10.99 -1.51 -4.33
N LEU A 27 -9.91 -1.52 -5.11
CA LEU A 27 -8.96 -2.64 -5.13
C LEU A 27 -8.24 -2.79 -3.77
N ALA A 28 -7.72 -1.68 -3.24
CA ALA A 28 -7.01 -1.64 -1.96
C ALA A 28 -7.91 -2.11 -0.81
N THR A 29 -9.16 -1.66 -0.77
CA THR A 29 -10.15 -2.11 0.20
C THR A 29 -10.35 -3.62 0.14
N ALA A 30 -10.55 -4.20 -1.05
CA ALA A 30 -10.73 -5.64 -1.19
C ALA A 30 -9.49 -6.44 -0.75
N ILE A 31 -8.29 -5.96 -1.06
CA ILE A 31 -7.03 -6.57 -0.61
C ILE A 31 -6.93 -6.51 0.93
N THR A 32 -7.15 -5.33 1.52
CA THR A 32 -7.10 -5.14 2.97
C THR A 32 -8.14 -6.00 3.69
N GLU A 33 -9.38 -6.01 3.22
CA GLU A 33 -10.46 -6.84 3.78
C GLU A 33 -10.11 -8.33 3.71
N SER A 34 -9.58 -8.80 2.57
CA SER A 34 -9.12 -10.18 2.43
C SER A 34 -8.01 -10.52 3.43
N ILE A 35 -7.02 -9.65 3.60
CA ILE A 35 -5.95 -9.85 4.57
C ILE A 35 -6.50 -9.91 6.00
N VAL A 36 -7.35 -8.94 6.37
CA VAL A 36 -7.93 -8.87 7.72
C VAL A 36 -8.82 -10.07 8.00
N HIS A 37 -9.62 -10.50 7.02
CA HIS A 37 -10.51 -11.65 7.16
C HIS A 37 -9.75 -12.96 7.39
N HIS A 38 -8.63 -13.18 6.69
CA HIS A 38 -7.88 -14.44 6.76
C HIS A 38 -6.77 -14.46 7.82
N TYR A 39 -6.20 -13.30 8.16
CA TYR A 39 -5.01 -13.20 9.01
C TYR A 39 -5.14 -12.21 10.18
N GLY A 40 -6.23 -11.44 10.24
CA GLY A 40 -6.48 -10.44 11.27
C GLY A 40 -5.80 -9.09 11.04
N VAL A 41 -6.19 -8.11 11.86
CA VAL A 41 -5.71 -6.73 11.77
C VAL A 41 -4.22 -6.62 12.06
N SER A 42 -3.70 -7.38 13.03
CA SER A 42 -2.28 -7.35 13.38
C SER A 42 -1.37 -7.73 12.22
N GLU A 43 -1.78 -8.68 11.38
CA GLU A 43 -1.02 -9.08 10.19
C GLU A 43 -1.02 -7.97 9.14
N PHE A 44 -2.17 -7.33 8.90
CA PHE A 44 -2.24 -6.18 7.98
C PHE A 44 -1.30 -5.06 8.41
N LEU A 45 -1.29 -4.71 9.70
CA LEU A 45 -0.39 -3.70 10.26
C LEU A 45 1.08 -4.12 10.16
N SER A 46 1.40 -5.40 10.35
CA SER A 46 2.75 -5.91 10.20
C SER A 46 3.24 -5.78 8.75
N ARG A 47 2.37 -6.11 7.78
CA ARG A 47 2.64 -6.01 6.33
C ARG A 47 2.83 -4.57 5.88
N ILE A 48 1.92 -3.66 6.22
CA ILE A 48 2.04 -2.25 5.81
C ILE A 48 3.25 -1.55 6.45
N SER A 49 3.77 -2.10 7.55
CA SER A 49 4.99 -1.61 8.22
C SER A 49 6.29 -2.13 7.56
N ASP A 50 6.20 -3.12 6.68
CA ASP A 50 7.34 -3.58 5.88
C ASP A 50 7.48 -2.68 4.64
N PRO A 51 8.61 -1.98 4.45
CA PRO A 51 8.76 -1.05 3.33
C PRO A 51 8.63 -1.70 1.95
N PHE A 52 9.05 -2.96 1.78
CA PHE A 52 8.92 -3.66 0.50
C PHE A 52 7.50 -4.09 0.23
N TRP A 53 6.78 -4.55 1.25
CA TRP A 53 5.38 -4.90 1.11
C TRP A 53 4.51 -3.66 0.84
N PHE A 54 4.78 -2.54 1.53
CA PHE A 54 4.15 -1.25 1.27
C PHE A 54 4.37 -0.82 -0.19
N GLN A 55 5.62 -0.89 -0.68
CA GLN A 55 5.93 -0.56 -2.07
C GLN A 55 5.27 -1.50 -3.07
N ALA A 56 5.25 -2.81 -2.81
CA ALA A 56 4.58 -3.78 -3.67
C ALA A 56 3.07 -3.52 -3.77
N LEU A 57 2.42 -3.19 -2.64
CA LEU A 57 1.03 -2.75 -2.65
C LEU A 57 0.85 -1.48 -3.47
N GLY A 58 1.77 -0.50 -3.35
CA GLY A 58 1.81 0.70 -4.18
C GLY A 58 1.82 0.40 -5.67
N CYS A 59 2.75 -0.46 -6.12
CA CYS A 59 2.84 -0.90 -7.51
C CYS A 59 1.54 -1.55 -8.01
N VAL A 60 0.90 -2.40 -7.19
CA VAL A 60 -0.41 -3.01 -7.53
C VAL A 60 -1.50 -1.94 -7.68
N MET A 61 -1.46 -0.88 -6.88
CA MET A 61 -2.38 0.25 -6.96
C MET A 61 -2.01 1.27 -8.05
N GLY A 62 -0.99 1.01 -8.88
CA GLY A 62 -0.49 1.97 -9.87
C GLY A 62 0.02 3.28 -9.23
N MET A 63 0.32 3.23 -7.94
CA MET A 63 0.91 4.32 -7.18
C MET A 63 2.35 3.89 -6.94
N ASP A 64 3.20 4.07 -7.94
CA ASP A 64 4.62 3.77 -7.80
C ASP A 64 5.32 4.97 -7.16
N TRP A 65 5.93 4.75 -6.01
CA TRP A 65 6.77 5.74 -5.33
C TRP A 65 8.26 5.67 -5.76
N HIS A 66 8.62 4.94 -6.83
CA HIS A 66 10.01 4.84 -7.32
C HIS A 66 10.23 4.95 -8.85
N SER A 67 9.26 5.44 -9.64
CA SER A 67 9.46 5.58 -11.11
C SER A 67 10.60 6.54 -11.49
#